data_AF-A0A7J6XEP2-F1
#
_entry.id   AF-A0A7J6XEP2-F1
#
_cell.length_a   1.000
_cell.length_b   1.000
_cell.length_c   1.000
_cell.angle_alpha   90.00
_cell.angle_beta   90.00
_cell.angle_gamma   90.00
#
_symmetry.space_group_name_H-M   'P 1'
#
loop_
_entity.id
_entity.type
_entity.pdbx_description
1 polymer ?
#
loop_
_entity_poly.entity_id
_entity_poly.type
_entity_poly.pdbx_seq_one_letter_code
_entity_poly.pdbx_strand_id
1 'polypeptide(L)'
;MDSARSWFHKFQPRDKTRSSKKKETSENGKEGSKLPNSEEMPSNVTKQKVAAAKQYIENHYKEQMKNLQERKERRNVLERKLADADVSKEEQNNLLKYLEKKETEYMRLQRHKMGADDFELLTMIGKGAFGEVRICREKTTGHVYAMKKLKKSEMLRRGQVEHVKAERNLLAEVDSNCIVKLYCSFQDEEFLYLIMEYLPGGDMMTLLMRKDTLTEDEAKFYVGETVLAIESIHKHNYIHRDIKPDNLLLDRYGHMKLSDFGLCKPLDCSTLHEQDFSVRNNVSGPLQSNGRPPVPKRTQQEQLLNWQRNRRMLAYSTVGTPDYIAPEVLLKKGYGMECDWWSLGAIMYEMLVGYPPFYSDEPMSTCRKIVNWRTHLKFPEEAKLSVEAKDLISKLLCNVEQRLGTKGADEIKAHPWFEGVQWDRLYQMEAAFIPEVNDELDTQNFEKFEETDNQIQTSAKSGPWRKMLSSKDINFVGYTYKNFEIVNDHQVPGIAELKKKSTKSKRPTIKALFEGEADNSNQPVQGSFLNLLPPKLEVSKMKDDELRRQY
;
A
#
# COMPACT_ATOMS: atom_id res chain seq x y z
N MET A 1 -8.39 35.51 -21.11
CA MET A 1 -6.94 35.29 -20.90
C MET A 1 -6.21 36.58 -20.53
N ASP A 2 -6.90 37.68 -20.21
CA ASP A 2 -6.25 38.99 -20.01
C ASP A 2 -6.02 39.40 -18.53
N SER A 3 -6.63 38.72 -17.56
CA SER A 3 -6.38 39.01 -16.12
C SER A 3 -5.03 38.50 -15.60
N ALA A 4 -4.35 37.59 -16.29
CA ALA A 4 -3.08 37.01 -15.83
C ALA A 4 -1.85 37.88 -16.18
N ARG A 5 -1.96 38.80 -17.16
CA ARG A 5 -0.83 39.65 -17.59
C ARG A 5 -0.62 40.87 -16.68
N SER A 6 -1.65 41.33 -15.97
CA SER A 6 -1.56 42.54 -15.13
C SER A 6 -0.76 42.33 -13.83
N TRP A 7 -0.57 41.09 -13.39
CA TRP A 7 0.15 40.80 -12.14
C TRP A 7 1.68 40.77 -12.32
N PHE A 8 2.16 40.38 -13.50
CA PHE A 8 3.59 40.21 -13.77
C PHE A 8 4.36 41.52 -14.05
N HIS A 9 3.69 42.62 -14.40
CA HIS A 9 4.35 43.91 -14.66
C HIS A 9 4.71 44.73 -13.41
N LYS A 10 4.31 44.28 -12.21
CA LYS A 10 4.57 45.01 -10.95
C LYS A 10 5.95 44.75 -10.32
N PHE A 11 6.75 43.85 -10.91
CA PHE A 11 8.09 43.53 -10.44
C PHE A 11 9.12 43.71 -11.57
N GLN A 12 9.46 44.96 -11.87
CA GLN A 12 10.73 45.29 -12.52
C GLN A 12 11.42 46.39 -11.72
N PRO A 13 12.72 46.25 -11.39
CA PRO A 13 13.47 47.29 -10.69
C PRO A 13 13.74 48.46 -11.65
N ARG A 14 13.43 49.69 -11.21
CA ARG A 14 13.81 50.92 -11.92
C ARG A 14 15.15 51.42 -11.41
N ASP A 15 16.20 51.27 -12.21
CA ASP A 15 17.46 51.97 -12.03
C ASP A 15 17.27 53.48 -12.24
N LYS A 16 17.68 54.29 -11.25
CA LYS A 16 17.82 55.75 -11.40
C LYS A 16 19.14 56.22 -10.83
N THR A 17 20.12 56.39 -11.71
CA THR A 17 21.28 57.26 -11.53
C THR A 17 20.89 58.72 -11.78
N ARG A 18 21.07 59.64 -10.81
CA ARG A 18 21.39 61.05 -11.11
C ARG A 18 21.96 61.86 -9.93
N SER A 19 23.23 62.23 -10.11
CA SER A 19 24.00 63.42 -9.71
C SER A 19 23.59 64.28 -8.51
N SER A 20 24.57 64.45 -7.63
CA SER A 20 24.75 65.35 -6.50
C SER A 20 24.83 66.85 -6.87
N LYS A 21 24.22 67.70 -6.03
CA LYS A 21 24.64 69.11 -5.82
C LYS A 21 24.46 69.50 -4.35
N LYS A 22 25.58 69.92 -3.73
CA LYS A 22 25.71 70.47 -2.37
C LYS A 22 24.99 71.82 -2.22
N LYS A 23 24.41 72.06 -1.05
CA LYS A 23 24.43 73.39 -0.39
C LYS A 23 24.35 73.19 1.13
N GLU A 24 25.30 73.79 1.83
CA GLU A 24 25.52 73.77 3.28
C GLU A 24 24.49 74.66 4.01
N THR A 25 24.16 74.29 5.25
CA THR A 25 24.28 75.13 6.47
C THR A 25 23.99 74.28 7.73
N SER A 26 24.88 74.36 8.71
CA SER A 26 24.82 73.72 10.05
C SER A 26 23.69 74.23 10.93
N GLU A 27 23.09 73.37 11.77
CA GLU A 27 23.25 73.38 13.23
C GLU A 27 22.33 72.36 13.94
N ASN A 28 22.94 71.58 14.85
CA ASN A 28 22.44 70.92 16.06
C ASN A 28 21.06 70.21 16.12
N GLY A 29 21.11 68.90 16.35
CA GLY A 29 20.00 68.14 16.95
C GLY A 29 20.24 66.63 16.97
N LYS A 30 20.57 66.10 18.15
CA LYS A 30 20.73 64.66 18.44
C LYS A 30 19.50 63.85 18.02
N GLU A 31 19.69 62.78 17.24
CA GLU A 31 18.94 61.52 17.40
C GLU A 31 19.68 60.36 16.71
N GLY A 32 19.81 59.26 17.44
CA GLY A 32 20.58 58.08 17.05
C GLY A 32 19.95 57.34 15.87
N SER A 33 20.71 57.27 14.78
CA SER A 33 20.41 56.53 13.57
C SER A 33 20.41 55.02 13.78
N LYS A 34 19.29 54.34 13.46
CA LYS A 34 19.31 52.95 12.97
C LYS A 34 18.84 52.95 11.51
N LEU A 35 19.77 52.64 10.60
CA LEU A 35 19.48 52.34 9.21
C LEU A 35 18.62 51.07 9.10
N PRO A 36 17.61 51.01 8.22
CA PRO A 36 16.96 49.76 7.86
C PRO A 36 17.72 49.14 6.69
N ASN A 37 18.67 48.24 6.97
CA ASN A 37 19.26 47.39 5.94
C ASN A 37 19.66 46.03 6.52
N SER A 38 18.68 45.13 6.55
CA SER A 38 18.91 43.71 6.35
C SER A 38 17.65 43.17 5.70
N GLU A 39 17.70 42.82 4.42
CA GLU A 39 16.79 41.81 3.91
C GLU A 39 17.03 40.56 4.77
N GLU A 40 16.18 40.36 5.77
CA GLU A 40 16.20 39.16 6.59
C GLU A 40 16.04 37.97 5.64
N MET A 41 17.13 37.21 5.45
CA MET A 41 17.07 35.97 4.69
C MET A 41 15.92 35.14 5.27
N PRO A 42 14.95 34.72 4.45
CA PRO A 42 13.78 34.02 4.94
C PRO A 42 14.24 32.77 5.70
N SER A 43 13.67 32.57 6.89
CA SER A 43 14.02 31.43 7.75
C SER A 43 13.95 30.12 6.94
N ASN A 44 14.75 29.12 7.31
CA ASN A 44 14.70 27.80 6.65
C ASN A 44 13.28 27.20 6.67
N VAL A 45 12.51 27.47 7.73
CA VAL A 45 11.09 27.09 7.83
C VAL A 45 10.26 27.81 6.77
N THR A 46 10.48 29.10 6.56
CA THR A 46 9.80 29.88 5.51
C THR A 46 10.16 29.36 4.11
N LYS A 47 11.43 29.04 3.85
CA LYS A 47 11.88 28.46 2.57
C LYS A 47 11.22 27.10 2.30
N GLN A 48 11.13 26.23 3.30
CA GLN A 48 10.43 24.95 3.20
C GLN A 48 8.93 25.12 2.97
N LYS A 49 8.28 26.05 3.65
CA LYS A 49 6.85 26.37 3.42
C LYS A 49 6.60 26.87 2.00
N VAL A 50 7.47 27.73 1.48
CA VAL A 50 7.37 28.22 0.09
C VAL A 50 7.57 27.07 -0.90
N ALA A 51 8.52 26.17 -0.67
CA ALA A 51 8.73 24.99 -1.52
C ALA A 51 7.51 24.06 -1.51
N ALA A 52 6.95 23.76 -0.33
CA ALA A 52 5.75 22.95 -0.20
C ALA A 52 4.52 23.61 -0.85
N ALA A 53 4.35 24.93 -0.68
CA ALA A 53 3.28 25.69 -1.32
C ALA A 53 3.42 25.69 -2.84
N LYS A 54 4.64 25.88 -3.37
CA LYS A 54 4.92 25.79 -4.80
C LYS A 54 4.56 24.42 -5.35
N GLN A 55 5.02 23.35 -4.71
CA GLN A 55 4.72 21.98 -5.12
C GLN A 55 3.21 21.68 -5.07
N TYR A 56 2.51 22.14 -4.04
CA TYR A 56 1.06 22.02 -3.93
C TYR A 56 0.34 22.72 -5.08
N ILE A 57 0.69 23.97 -5.37
CA ILE A 57 0.08 24.77 -6.44
C ILE A 57 0.34 24.12 -7.81
N GLU A 58 1.58 23.72 -8.08
CA GLU A 58 1.95 23.06 -9.34
C GLU A 58 1.19 21.76 -9.53
N ASN A 59 1.11 20.91 -8.50
CA ASN A 59 0.37 19.65 -8.57
C ASN A 59 -1.13 19.90 -8.74
N HIS A 60 -1.70 20.87 -8.02
CA HIS A 60 -3.10 21.23 -8.15
C HIS A 60 -3.46 21.63 -9.58
N TYR A 61 -2.68 22.52 -10.21
CA TYR A 61 -2.96 22.94 -11.58
C TYR A 61 -2.68 21.83 -12.61
N LYS A 62 -1.65 21.01 -12.41
CA LYS A 62 -1.39 19.84 -13.26
C LYS A 62 -2.57 18.86 -13.24
N GLU A 63 -3.09 18.55 -12.07
CA GLU A 63 -4.22 17.64 -11.89
C GLU A 63 -5.52 18.22 -12.46
N GLN A 64 -5.79 19.51 -12.22
CA GLN A 64 -6.93 20.20 -12.84
C GLN A 64 -6.85 20.18 -14.37
N MET A 65 -5.65 20.41 -14.93
CA MET A 65 -5.45 20.35 -16.38
C MET A 65 -5.62 18.94 -16.93
N LYS A 66 -5.10 17.92 -16.24
CA LYS A 66 -5.28 16.51 -16.59
C LYS A 66 -6.76 16.13 -16.58
N ASN A 67 -7.49 16.44 -15.51
CA ASN A 67 -8.92 16.17 -15.40
C ASN A 67 -9.73 16.87 -16.50
N LEU A 68 -9.38 18.12 -16.83
CA LEU A 68 -10.02 18.85 -17.93
C LEU A 68 -9.76 18.18 -19.28
N GLN A 69 -8.53 17.71 -19.52
CA GLN A 69 -8.15 17.03 -20.76
C GLN A 69 -8.87 15.69 -20.90
N GLU A 70 -8.87 14.86 -19.86
CA GLU A 70 -9.58 13.59 -19.84
C GLU A 70 -11.09 13.76 -20.06
N ARG A 71 -11.70 14.80 -19.47
CA ARG A 71 -13.11 15.13 -19.68
C ARG A 71 -13.40 15.50 -21.13
N LYS A 72 -12.51 16.28 -21.76
CA LYS A 72 -12.61 16.60 -23.20
C LYS A 72 -12.47 15.34 -24.05
N GLU A 73 -11.53 14.46 -23.73
CA GLU A 73 -11.33 13.21 -24.45
C GLU A 73 -12.54 12.28 -24.36
N ARG A 74 -13.10 12.08 -23.15
CA ARG A 74 -14.33 11.29 -22.96
C ARG A 74 -15.50 11.84 -23.77
N ARG A 75 -15.66 13.17 -23.77
CA ARG A 75 -16.67 13.84 -24.60
C ARG A 75 -16.42 13.63 -26.10
N ASN A 76 -15.19 13.84 -26.58
CA ASN A 76 -14.82 13.67 -27.98
C ASN A 76 -14.99 12.22 -28.46
N VAL A 77 -14.80 11.23 -27.59
CA VAL A 77 -15.05 9.82 -27.90
C VAL A 77 -16.55 9.57 -28.07
N LEU A 78 -17.39 10.10 -27.16
CA LEU A 78 -18.84 9.97 -27.29
C LEU A 78 -19.35 10.66 -28.55
N GLU A 79 -18.91 11.90 -28.82
CA GLU A 79 -19.32 12.67 -30.01
C GLU A 79 -18.94 11.95 -31.31
N ARG A 80 -17.75 11.36 -31.40
CA ARG A 80 -17.36 10.53 -32.57
C ARG A 80 -18.24 9.30 -32.73
N LYS A 81 -18.49 8.56 -31.65
CA LYS A 81 -19.37 7.37 -31.69
C LYS A 81 -20.80 7.72 -32.08
N LEU A 82 -21.29 8.89 -31.66
CA LEU A 82 -22.62 9.40 -32.01
C LEU A 82 -22.70 9.88 -33.46
N ALA A 83 -21.57 10.30 -34.06
CA ALA A 83 -21.50 10.66 -35.47
C ALA A 83 -21.39 9.42 -36.38
N ASP A 84 -20.73 8.37 -35.91
CA ASP A 84 -20.60 7.09 -36.62
C ASP A 84 -21.87 6.24 -36.55
N ALA A 85 -22.73 6.49 -35.56
CA ALA A 85 -24.02 5.84 -35.41
C ALA A 85 -25.13 6.74 -35.96
N ASP A 86 -26.03 6.18 -36.76
CA ASP A 86 -27.15 6.90 -37.39
C ASP A 86 -28.28 7.17 -36.36
N VAL A 87 -27.93 7.84 -35.27
CA VAL A 87 -28.77 8.11 -34.11
C VAL A 87 -29.47 9.46 -34.30
N SER A 88 -30.73 9.57 -33.88
CA SER A 88 -31.47 10.83 -33.99
C SER A 88 -30.80 11.97 -33.21
N LYS A 89 -30.96 13.21 -33.70
CA LYS A 89 -30.42 14.41 -33.02
C LYS A 89 -30.93 14.58 -31.58
N GLU A 90 -32.14 14.11 -31.29
CA GLU A 90 -32.72 14.15 -29.95
C GLU A 90 -32.03 13.16 -29.00
N GLU A 91 -31.78 11.94 -29.46
CA GLU A 91 -31.05 10.92 -28.71
C GLU A 91 -29.58 11.30 -28.50
N GLN A 92 -28.92 11.87 -29.52
CA GLN A 92 -27.57 12.43 -29.38
C GLN A 92 -27.50 13.50 -28.27
N ASN A 93 -28.46 14.42 -28.24
CA ASN A 93 -28.55 15.46 -27.22
C ASN A 93 -28.84 14.89 -25.83
N ASN A 94 -29.68 13.87 -25.72
CA ASN A 94 -29.97 13.20 -24.46
C ASN A 94 -28.74 12.48 -23.90
N LEU A 95 -27.96 11.81 -24.74
CA LEU A 95 -26.73 11.12 -24.36
C LEU A 95 -25.62 12.09 -23.92
N LEU A 96 -25.48 13.24 -24.60
CA LEU A 96 -24.55 14.29 -24.19
C LEU A 96 -24.95 14.91 -22.83
N LYS A 97 -26.23 15.19 -22.62
CA LYS A 97 -26.74 15.65 -21.30
C LYS A 97 -26.52 14.63 -20.20
N TYR A 98 -26.71 13.34 -20.50
CA TYR A 98 -26.43 12.25 -19.56
C TYR A 98 -24.95 12.21 -19.19
N LEU A 99 -24.04 12.32 -20.17
CA LEU A 99 -22.59 12.40 -19.93
C LEU A 99 -22.24 13.61 -19.06
N GLU A 100 -22.81 14.79 -19.34
CA GLU A 100 -22.58 16.00 -18.53
C GLU A 100 -23.07 15.84 -17.09
N LYS A 101 -24.23 15.20 -16.89
CA LYS A 101 -24.73 14.86 -15.55
C LYS A 101 -23.77 13.92 -14.83
N LYS A 102 -23.29 12.88 -15.50
CA LYS A 102 -22.32 11.92 -14.94
C LYS A 102 -20.97 12.56 -14.59
N GLU A 103 -20.45 13.43 -15.45
CA GLU A 103 -19.23 14.21 -15.16
C GLU A 103 -19.42 15.15 -13.96
N THR A 104 -20.61 15.74 -13.82
CA THR A 104 -20.95 16.59 -12.67
C THR A 104 -21.05 15.80 -11.38
N GLU A 105 -21.70 14.63 -11.42
CA GLU A 105 -21.76 13.68 -10.31
C GLU A 105 -20.36 13.21 -9.92
N TYR A 106 -19.52 12.84 -10.89
CA TYR A 106 -18.13 12.46 -10.68
C TYR A 106 -17.32 13.58 -10.00
N MET A 107 -17.41 14.83 -10.47
CA MET A 107 -16.76 15.97 -9.82
C MET A 107 -17.32 16.26 -8.42
N ARG A 108 -18.58 15.94 -8.14
CA ARG A 108 -19.16 16.06 -6.80
C ARG A 108 -18.61 14.97 -5.86
N LEU A 109 -18.51 13.74 -6.35
CA LEU A 109 -17.88 12.61 -5.64
C LEU A 109 -16.39 12.88 -5.35
N GLN A 110 -15.67 13.51 -6.28
CA GLN A 110 -14.27 13.92 -6.08
C GLN A 110 -14.11 15.05 -5.05
N ARG A 111 -15.14 15.87 -4.85
CA ARG A 111 -15.14 16.93 -3.82
C ARG A 111 -15.42 16.40 -2.42
N HIS A 112 -15.99 15.20 -2.29
CA HIS A 112 -16.20 14.56 -1.00
C HIS A 112 -14.88 13.97 -0.51
N LYS A 113 -14.31 14.64 0.50
CA LYS A 113 -13.04 14.24 1.09
C LYS A 113 -13.33 13.32 2.27
N MET A 114 -12.95 12.05 2.10
CA MET A 114 -13.10 11.03 3.14
C MET A 114 -12.30 11.45 4.38
N GLY A 115 -12.92 11.30 5.55
CA GLY A 115 -12.31 11.52 6.85
C GLY A 115 -12.59 10.35 7.80
N ALA A 116 -11.97 10.38 8.98
CA ALA A 116 -12.16 9.34 9.99
C ALA A 116 -13.63 9.20 10.42
N ASP A 117 -14.38 10.30 10.41
CA ASP A 117 -15.79 10.34 10.81
C ASP A 117 -16.72 9.59 9.84
N ASP A 118 -16.27 9.27 8.63
CA ASP A 118 -17.03 8.49 7.64
C ASP A 118 -17.01 6.99 7.94
N PHE A 119 -16.17 6.57 8.88
CA PHE A 119 -15.99 5.18 9.27
C PHE A 119 -16.46 4.96 10.72
N GLU A 120 -17.08 3.81 10.95
CA GLU A 120 -17.34 3.25 12.26
C GLU A 120 -16.18 2.31 12.61
N LEU A 121 -15.44 2.62 13.67
CA LEU A 121 -14.35 1.76 14.15
C LEU A 121 -14.95 0.60 14.95
N LEU A 122 -14.58 -0.61 14.57
CA LEU A 122 -14.99 -1.85 15.21
C LEU A 122 -13.78 -2.41 15.98
N THR A 123 -13.51 -3.70 15.83
CA THR A 123 -12.52 -4.45 16.60
C THR A 123 -11.08 -4.13 16.21
N MET A 124 -10.18 -4.05 17.20
CA MET A 124 -8.74 -4.00 16.97
C MET A 124 -8.21 -5.36 16.53
N ILE A 125 -7.50 -5.38 15.40
CA ILE A 125 -6.92 -6.60 14.82
C ILE A 125 -5.38 -6.58 14.77
N GLY A 126 -4.76 -5.44 15.07
CA GLY A 126 -3.29 -5.36 15.11
C GLY A 126 -2.79 -4.14 15.87
N LYS A 127 -1.60 -4.28 16.44
CA LYS A 127 -0.90 -3.20 17.16
C LYS A 127 0.54 -3.11 16.68
N GLY A 128 0.91 -1.95 16.15
CA GLY A 128 2.25 -1.68 15.63
C GLY A 128 3.02 -0.68 16.48
N ALA A 129 4.28 -0.44 16.10
CA ALA A 129 5.16 0.49 16.80
C ALA A 129 4.66 1.94 16.81
N PHE A 130 3.90 2.34 15.78
CA PHE A 130 3.43 3.72 15.56
C PHE A 130 1.92 3.90 15.69
N GLY A 131 1.18 2.82 15.96
CA GLY A 131 -0.26 2.86 15.84
C GLY A 131 -0.96 1.51 15.95
N GLU A 132 -2.20 1.46 15.48
CA GLU A 132 -3.09 0.31 15.57
C GLU A 132 -3.79 0.06 14.23
N VAL A 133 -4.22 -1.17 14.02
CA VAL A 133 -5.05 -1.60 12.90
C VAL A 133 -6.39 -2.06 13.46
N ARG A 134 -7.48 -1.49 12.97
CA ARG A 134 -8.84 -1.86 13.35
C ARG A 134 -9.67 -2.22 12.13
N ILE A 135 -10.60 -3.14 12.30
CA ILE A 135 -11.70 -3.28 11.36
C ILE A 135 -12.56 -2.03 11.46
N CYS A 136 -12.98 -1.51 10.31
CA CYS A 136 -13.93 -0.43 10.25
C CYS A 136 -15.00 -0.68 9.20
N ARG A 137 -16.16 -0.05 9.39
CA ARG A 137 -17.26 -0.07 8.45
C ARG A 137 -17.48 1.33 7.89
N GLU A 138 -17.50 1.47 6.57
CA GLU A 138 -17.87 2.74 5.94
C GLU A 138 -19.37 3.00 6.13
N LYS A 139 -19.73 4.14 6.73
CA LYS A 139 -21.12 4.44 7.13
C LYS A 139 -22.09 4.56 5.97
N THR A 140 -21.61 5.00 4.81
CA THR A 140 -22.42 5.26 3.61
C THR A 140 -22.72 3.99 2.83
N THR A 141 -21.74 3.11 2.70
CA THR A 141 -21.81 1.91 1.85
C THR A 141 -22.00 0.62 2.64
N GLY A 142 -21.74 0.63 3.95
CA GLY A 142 -21.71 -0.55 4.80
C GLY A 142 -20.50 -1.47 4.58
N HIS A 143 -19.58 -1.13 3.67
CA HIS A 143 -18.44 -1.99 3.35
C HIS A 143 -17.43 -2.04 4.49
N VAL A 144 -16.84 -3.22 4.69
CA VAL A 144 -15.86 -3.50 5.75
C VAL A 144 -14.45 -3.35 5.22
N TYR A 145 -13.58 -2.69 5.99
CA TYR A 145 -12.19 -2.42 5.66
C TYR A 145 -11.28 -2.64 6.87
N ALA A 146 -9.99 -2.74 6.62
CA ALA A 146 -8.96 -2.61 7.65
C ALA A 146 -8.40 -1.18 7.64
N MET A 147 -8.54 -0.47 8.75
CA MET A 147 -7.99 0.88 8.95
C MET A 147 -6.71 0.82 9.78
N LYS A 148 -5.57 1.18 9.19
CA LYS A 148 -4.31 1.41 9.90
C LYS A 148 -4.21 2.88 10.29
N LYS A 149 -4.18 3.14 11.60
CA LYS A 149 -4.11 4.48 12.21
C LYS A 149 -2.73 4.71 12.82
N LEU A 150 -1.98 5.69 12.32
CA LEU A 150 -0.58 5.95 12.65
C LEU A 150 -0.40 7.33 13.29
N LYS A 151 0.30 7.42 14.43
CA LYS A 151 0.44 8.67 15.19
C LYS A 151 1.59 9.55 14.67
N LYS A 152 1.28 10.76 14.20
CA LYS A 152 2.25 11.70 13.59
C LYS A 152 3.42 12.04 14.50
N SER A 153 3.13 12.35 15.76
CA SER A 153 4.16 12.72 16.74
C SER A 153 5.19 11.62 16.95
N GLU A 154 4.76 10.35 16.90
CA GLU A 154 5.63 9.20 17.11
C GLU A 154 6.57 8.97 15.91
N MET A 155 6.04 9.10 14.69
CA MET A 155 6.82 8.99 13.46
C MET A 155 7.88 10.09 13.36
N LEU A 156 7.52 11.33 13.72
CA LEU A 156 8.45 12.46 13.75
C LEU A 156 9.56 12.24 14.78
N ARG A 157 9.20 11.82 16.00
CA ARG A 157 10.15 11.57 17.09
C ARG A 157 11.18 10.51 16.72
N ARG A 158 10.79 9.49 15.94
CA ARG A 158 11.66 8.38 15.52
C ARG A 158 12.33 8.60 14.16
N GLY A 159 12.01 9.68 13.44
CA GLY A 159 12.57 9.95 12.11
C GLY A 159 12.09 9.01 11.01
N GLN A 160 10.88 8.45 11.13
CA GLN A 160 10.37 7.35 10.28
C GLN A 160 9.32 7.83 9.26
N VAL A 161 9.35 9.11 8.89
CA VAL A 161 8.34 9.71 7.98
C VAL A 161 8.45 9.15 6.57
N GLU A 162 9.68 8.97 6.07
CA GLU A 162 9.91 8.48 4.70
C GLU A 162 9.43 7.04 4.51
N HIS A 163 9.56 6.21 5.54
CA HIS A 163 9.05 4.84 5.58
C HIS A 163 7.53 4.76 5.39
N VAL A 164 6.78 5.62 6.07
CA VAL A 164 5.31 5.66 5.95
C VAL A 164 4.86 6.19 4.59
N LYS A 165 5.62 7.13 3.99
CA LYS A 165 5.38 7.57 2.61
C LYS A 165 5.66 6.46 1.61
N ALA A 166 6.73 5.69 1.81
CA ALA A 166 7.10 4.57 0.96
C ALA A 166 6.01 3.47 0.99
N GLU A 167 5.53 3.09 2.18
CA GLU A 167 4.42 2.13 2.35
C GLU A 167 3.21 2.56 1.53
N ARG A 168 2.75 3.81 1.72
CA ARG A 168 1.61 4.34 0.99
C ARG A 168 1.84 4.38 -0.52
N ASN A 169 3.03 4.79 -0.98
CA ASN A 169 3.34 4.85 -2.42
C ASN A 169 3.30 3.47 -3.05
N LEU A 170 3.95 2.48 -2.45
CA LEU A 170 3.95 1.10 -2.93
C LEU A 170 2.53 0.57 -3.04
N LEU A 171 1.73 0.72 -1.98
CA LEU A 171 0.34 0.28 -1.96
C LEU A 171 -0.56 1.00 -2.97
N ALA A 172 -0.21 2.23 -3.36
CA ALA A 172 -0.95 3.00 -4.37
C ALA A 172 -0.52 2.67 -5.81
N GLU A 173 0.75 2.27 -6.01
CA GLU A 173 1.35 2.01 -7.32
C GLU A 173 1.24 0.53 -7.74
N VAL A 174 1.34 -0.39 -6.78
CA VAL A 174 1.35 -1.83 -7.04
C VAL A 174 -0.07 -2.40 -6.93
N ASP A 175 -0.71 -2.62 -8.07
CA ASP A 175 -1.98 -3.36 -8.15
C ASP A 175 -1.68 -4.82 -8.53
N SER A 176 -1.60 -5.68 -7.51
CA SER A 176 -1.31 -7.11 -7.65
C SER A 176 -2.17 -7.90 -6.68
N ASN A 177 -2.68 -9.06 -7.13
CA ASN A 177 -3.46 -9.95 -6.26
C ASN A 177 -2.65 -10.49 -5.08
N CYS A 178 -1.31 -10.42 -5.16
CA CYS A 178 -0.39 -10.89 -4.13
C CYS A 178 -0.14 -9.86 -3.02
N ILE A 179 -0.67 -8.64 -3.15
CA ILE A 179 -0.41 -7.50 -2.26
C ILE A 179 -1.75 -6.98 -1.72
N VAL A 180 -1.77 -6.59 -0.44
CA VAL A 180 -2.94 -5.95 0.17
C VAL A 180 -3.31 -4.67 -0.59
N LYS A 181 -4.57 -4.55 -0.99
CA LYS A 181 -5.09 -3.38 -1.69
C LYS A 181 -5.32 -2.18 -0.78
N LEU A 182 -4.88 -1.00 -1.22
CA LEU A 182 -5.19 0.28 -0.61
C LEU A 182 -6.32 0.99 -1.36
N TYR A 183 -7.41 1.26 -0.65
CA TYR A 183 -8.57 2.00 -1.17
C TYR A 183 -8.35 3.50 -1.09
N CYS A 184 -7.92 3.99 0.08
CA CYS A 184 -7.61 5.39 0.27
C CYS A 184 -6.69 5.63 1.46
N SER A 185 -6.07 6.81 1.51
CA SER A 185 -5.34 7.31 2.65
C SER A 185 -5.74 8.75 2.94
N PHE A 186 -5.82 9.11 4.21
CA PHE A 186 -6.13 10.47 4.64
C PHE A 186 -5.43 10.78 5.96
N GLN A 187 -5.58 12.02 6.43
CA GLN A 187 -4.91 12.48 7.64
C GLN A 187 -5.77 13.52 8.37
N ASP A 188 -5.62 13.58 9.69
CA ASP A 188 -6.16 14.66 10.52
C ASP A 188 -5.01 15.43 11.20
N GLU A 189 -5.28 16.12 12.31
CA GLU A 189 -4.27 16.88 13.05
C GLU A 189 -3.24 15.99 13.75
N GLU A 190 -3.60 14.77 14.14
CA GLU A 190 -2.80 13.90 15.02
C GLU A 190 -2.35 12.60 14.34
N PHE A 191 -3.10 12.11 13.35
CA PHE A 191 -2.96 10.78 12.78
C PHE A 191 -2.93 10.78 11.25
N LEU A 192 -2.31 9.72 10.73
CA LEU A 192 -2.40 9.28 9.35
C LEU A 192 -3.24 7.99 9.29
N TYR A 193 -3.99 7.83 8.21
CA TYR A 193 -4.92 6.71 8.02
C TYR A 193 -4.66 6.03 6.67
N LEU A 194 -4.67 4.71 6.66
CA LEU A 194 -4.69 3.87 5.46
C LEU A 194 -5.93 2.98 5.53
N ILE A 195 -6.77 3.02 4.51
CA ILE A 195 -7.95 2.16 4.35
C ILE A 195 -7.60 1.06 3.36
N MET A 196 -7.52 -0.16 3.87
CA MET A 196 -7.04 -1.33 3.17
C MET A 196 -8.13 -2.40 3.09
N GLU A 197 -7.99 -3.36 2.19
CA GLU A 197 -8.86 -4.54 2.22
C GLU A 197 -8.72 -5.29 3.54
N TYR A 198 -9.85 -5.75 4.06
CA TYR A 198 -9.87 -6.61 5.23
C TYR A 198 -9.68 -8.07 4.79
N LEU A 199 -8.73 -8.77 5.41
CA LEU A 199 -8.38 -10.15 5.13
C LEU A 199 -8.73 -11.03 6.34
N PRO A 200 -9.91 -11.69 6.35
CA PRO A 200 -10.42 -12.38 7.54
C PRO A 200 -9.69 -13.68 7.88
N GLY A 201 -8.81 -14.17 7.02
CA GLY A 201 -8.02 -15.38 7.27
C GLY A 201 -6.89 -15.19 8.29
N GLY A 202 -6.64 -13.97 8.75
CA GLY A 202 -5.57 -13.66 9.70
C GLY A 202 -4.20 -13.67 9.04
N ASP A 203 -3.16 -13.97 9.82
CA ASP A 203 -1.76 -14.02 9.37
C ASP A 203 -1.18 -15.45 9.42
N MET A 204 -0.14 -15.68 8.62
CA MET A 204 0.57 -16.97 8.55
C MET A 204 1.18 -17.35 9.90
N MET A 205 1.58 -16.37 10.72
CA MET A 205 2.08 -16.60 12.08
C MET A 205 1.02 -17.33 12.93
N THR A 206 -0.21 -16.86 12.92
CA THR A 206 -1.34 -17.44 13.65
C THR A 206 -1.68 -18.84 13.12
N LEU A 207 -1.59 -19.05 11.80
CA LEU A 207 -1.75 -20.38 11.21
C LEU A 207 -0.68 -21.36 11.73
N LEU A 208 0.59 -20.96 11.74
CA LEU A 208 1.70 -21.77 12.25
C LEU A 208 1.58 -22.05 13.75
N MET A 209 1.06 -21.10 14.53
CA MET A 209 0.76 -21.33 15.96
C MET A 209 -0.37 -22.34 16.19
N ARG A 210 -1.27 -22.54 15.22
CA ARG A 210 -2.39 -23.50 15.32
C ARG A 210 -2.02 -24.89 14.83
N LYS A 211 -1.26 -24.97 13.72
CA LYS A 211 -0.92 -26.25 13.08
C LYS A 211 0.43 -26.82 13.54
N ASP A 212 1.24 -26.05 14.27
CA ASP A 212 2.63 -26.33 14.66
C ASP A 212 3.61 -26.43 13.48
N THR A 213 3.25 -27.19 12.45
CA THR A 213 3.99 -27.40 11.21
C THR A 213 3.01 -27.54 10.04
N LEU A 214 3.48 -27.27 8.83
CA LEU A 214 2.79 -27.55 7.58
C LEU A 214 3.43 -28.75 6.89
N THR A 215 2.60 -29.50 6.15
CA THR A 215 3.11 -30.52 5.24
C THR A 215 3.91 -29.87 4.10
N GLU A 216 4.76 -30.64 3.42
CA GLU A 216 5.53 -30.09 2.30
C GLU A 216 4.66 -29.56 1.16
N ASP A 217 3.50 -30.16 0.90
CA ASP A 217 2.59 -29.69 -0.15
C ASP A 217 1.88 -28.39 0.26
N GLU A 218 1.46 -28.26 1.52
CA GLU A 218 0.91 -26.99 2.05
C GLU A 218 1.97 -25.88 2.05
N ALA A 219 3.19 -26.19 2.51
CA ALA A 219 4.30 -25.24 2.49
C ALA A 219 4.67 -24.85 1.06
N LYS A 220 4.66 -25.78 0.11
CA LYS A 220 4.96 -25.52 -1.31
C LYS A 220 3.98 -24.53 -1.92
N PHE A 221 2.70 -24.64 -1.58
CA PHE A 221 1.69 -23.67 -1.98
C PHE A 221 2.01 -22.26 -1.44
N TYR A 222 2.18 -22.11 -0.13
CA TYR A 222 2.40 -20.80 0.49
C TYR A 222 3.76 -20.18 0.19
N VAL A 223 4.82 -20.98 0.11
CA VAL A 223 6.14 -20.52 -0.35
C VAL A 223 6.03 -20.07 -1.81
N GLY A 224 5.28 -20.79 -2.66
CA GLY A 224 5.02 -20.40 -4.04
C GLY A 224 4.32 -19.04 -4.15
N GLU A 225 3.25 -18.82 -3.39
CA GLU A 225 2.56 -17.51 -3.36
C GLU A 225 3.47 -16.41 -2.82
N THR A 226 4.30 -16.72 -1.83
CA THR A 226 5.28 -15.76 -1.28
C THR A 226 6.34 -15.38 -2.32
N VAL A 227 6.79 -16.32 -3.14
CA VAL A 227 7.69 -16.04 -4.27
C VAL A 227 7.04 -15.05 -5.25
N LEU A 228 5.76 -15.25 -5.61
CA LEU A 228 5.03 -14.35 -6.50
C LEU A 228 4.84 -12.95 -5.89
N ALA A 229 4.54 -12.88 -4.59
CA ALA A 229 4.40 -11.60 -3.88
C ALA A 229 5.71 -10.81 -3.83
N ILE A 230 6.82 -11.45 -3.46
CA ILE A 230 8.15 -10.83 -3.42
C ILE A 230 8.59 -10.41 -4.83
N GLU A 231 8.40 -11.27 -5.84
CA GLU A 231 8.70 -10.93 -7.22
C GLU A 231 7.90 -9.70 -7.70
N SER A 232 6.62 -9.60 -7.32
CA SER A 232 5.75 -8.48 -7.69
C SER A 232 6.29 -7.15 -7.18
N ILE A 233 6.78 -7.07 -5.95
CA ILE A 233 7.35 -5.82 -5.40
C ILE A 233 8.76 -5.54 -5.95
N HIS A 234 9.58 -6.56 -6.18
CA HIS A 234 10.92 -6.41 -6.75
C HIS A 234 10.85 -5.90 -8.19
N LYS A 235 9.85 -6.32 -8.99
CA LYS A 235 9.58 -5.79 -10.34
C LYS A 235 9.23 -4.30 -10.36
N HIS A 236 8.72 -3.77 -9.25
CA HIS A 236 8.45 -2.34 -9.06
C HIS A 236 9.60 -1.62 -8.35
N ASN A 237 10.79 -2.23 -8.28
CA ASN A 237 12.01 -1.68 -7.68
C ASN A 237 11.87 -1.36 -6.19
N TYR A 238 11.10 -2.16 -5.45
CA TYR A 238 11.01 -2.10 -3.99
C TYR A 238 11.66 -3.32 -3.36
N ILE A 239 12.35 -3.11 -2.24
CA ILE A 239 12.79 -4.19 -1.33
C ILE A 239 11.90 -4.16 -0.09
N HIS A 240 11.41 -5.32 0.38
CA HIS A 240 10.51 -5.38 1.53
C HIS A 240 11.24 -5.15 2.87
N ARG A 241 12.34 -5.88 3.09
CA ARG A 241 13.21 -5.84 4.29
C ARG A 241 12.61 -6.39 5.59
N ASP A 242 11.31 -6.67 5.64
CA ASP A 242 10.62 -7.22 6.81
C ASP A 242 9.69 -8.39 6.45
N ILE A 243 10.14 -9.29 5.57
CA ILE A 243 9.36 -10.48 5.23
C ILE A 243 9.37 -11.43 6.43
N LYS A 244 8.18 -11.71 6.98
CA LYS A 244 7.96 -12.57 8.14
C LYS A 244 6.52 -13.11 8.13
N PRO A 245 6.21 -14.19 8.86
CA PRO A 245 4.87 -14.79 8.86
C PRO A 245 3.74 -13.84 9.25
N ASP A 246 4.00 -12.85 10.13
CA ASP A 246 2.99 -11.86 10.56
C ASP A 246 2.56 -10.92 9.42
N ASN A 247 3.42 -10.73 8.42
CA ASN A 247 3.17 -9.83 7.29
C ASN A 247 2.55 -10.58 6.08
N LEU A 248 2.41 -11.91 6.16
CA LEU A 248 1.76 -12.76 5.16
C LEU A 248 0.31 -13.02 5.59
N LEU A 249 -0.63 -12.24 5.06
CA LEU A 249 -2.04 -12.31 5.44
C LEU A 249 -2.81 -13.26 4.54
N LEU A 250 -3.87 -13.87 5.07
CA LEU A 250 -4.72 -14.81 4.34
C LEU A 250 -6.10 -14.20 4.08
N ASP A 251 -6.57 -14.32 2.84
CA ASP A 251 -7.94 -13.95 2.51
C ASP A 251 -8.95 -15.03 2.98
N ARG A 252 -10.24 -14.80 2.73
CA ARG A 252 -11.32 -15.72 3.11
C ARG A 252 -11.25 -17.09 2.42
N TYR A 253 -10.52 -17.20 1.33
CA TYR A 253 -10.35 -18.42 0.55
C TYR A 253 -9.01 -19.11 0.86
N GLY A 254 -8.18 -18.51 1.71
CA GLY A 254 -6.90 -19.05 2.13
C GLY A 254 -5.71 -18.65 1.26
N HIS A 255 -5.87 -17.74 0.30
CA HIS A 255 -4.77 -17.22 -0.51
C HIS A 255 -3.99 -16.15 0.25
N MET A 256 -2.67 -16.17 0.07
CA MET A 256 -1.75 -15.27 0.75
C MET A 256 -1.61 -13.93 0.03
N LYS A 257 -1.62 -12.85 0.80
CA LYS A 257 -1.26 -11.49 0.38
C LYS A 257 -0.24 -10.88 1.32
N LEU A 258 0.78 -10.26 0.74
CA LEU A 258 1.81 -9.55 1.49
C LEU A 258 1.31 -8.18 1.95
N SER A 259 1.64 -7.84 3.19
CA SER A 259 1.23 -6.63 3.89
C SER A 259 2.41 -5.97 4.62
N ASP A 260 2.16 -4.80 5.22
CA ASP A 260 3.10 -4.02 6.04
C ASP A 260 4.42 -3.63 5.36
N PHE A 261 4.32 -2.72 4.40
CA PHE A 261 5.45 -2.16 3.65
C PHE A 261 6.17 -1.02 4.40
N GLY A 262 5.97 -0.92 5.72
CA GLY A 262 6.52 0.15 6.57
C GLY A 262 8.05 0.19 6.61
N LEU A 263 8.73 -0.89 6.23
CA LEU A 263 10.18 -0.93 6.07
C LEU A 263 10.62 -0.98 4.60
N CYS A 264 9.72 -0.81 3.63
CA CYS A 264 10.09 -0.87 2.23
C CYS A 264 10.98 0.31 1.78
N LYS A 265 11.82 0.05 0.78
CA LYS A 265 12.68 1.09 0.19
C LYS A 265 12.72 0.98 -1.34
N PRO A 266 12.52 2.09 -2.08
CA PRO A 266 12.74 2.11 -3.52
C PRO A 266 14.24 2.02 -3.83
N LEU A 267 14.61 1.37 -4.94
CA LEU A 267 16.00 1.13 -5.33
C LEU A 267 16.77 2.37 -5.84
N ASP A 268 16.14 3.54 -5.94
CA ASP A 268 16.77 4.76 -6.46
C ASP A 268 17.50 5.58 -5.39
N CYS A 269 18.79 5.27 -5.15
CA CYS A 269 19.93 6.19 -5.02
C CYS A 269 21.15 5.46 -4.40
N SER A 270 22.21 5.33 -5.21
CA SER A 270 23.63 5.10 -4.86
C SER A 270 23.92 4.49 -3.49
N THR A 271 24.16 3.16 -3.47
CA THR A 271 24.70 2.37 -2.33
C THR A 271 23.99 2.60 -1.00
N LEU A 272 23.34 1.55 -0.50
CA LEU A 272 22.72 1.50 0.83
C LEU A 272 23.76 1.61 1.95
N HIS A 273 24.33 2.80 2.16
CA HIS A 273 25.00 3.22 3.37
C HIS A 273 23.93 3.78 4.31
N GLU A 274 23.37 2.91 5.16
CA GLU A 274 22.55 3.38 6.28
C GLU A 274 23.45 3.99 7.36
N GLN A 275 23.30 5.30 7.58
CA GLN A 275 23.63 5.91 8.87
C GLN A 275 22.49 5.62 9.86
N ASP A 276 22.89 5.29 11.09
CA ASP A 276 22.08 5.25 12.32
C ASP A 276 21.21 4.01 12.62
N PHE A 277 21.91 2.96 13.07
CA PHE A 277 21.48 2.19 14.25
C PHE A 277 22.69 2.13 15.20
N SER A 278 22.70 2.98 16.22
CA SER A 278 23.72 3.00 17.26
C SER A 278 23.50 1.84 18.24
N VAL A 279 23.85 0.63 17.82
CA VAL A 279 24.28 -0.40 18.79
C VAL A 279 25.65 0.07 19.26
N ARG A 280 25.73 0.55 20.50
CA ARG A 280 27.00 0.90 21.16
C ARG A 280 27.97 -0.26 20.98
N ASN A 281 29.03 -0.03 20.21
CA ASN A 281 30.21 -0.89 20.15
C ASN A 281 30.89 -0.89 21.52
N ASN A 282 30.52 -1.84 22.39
CA ASN A 282 31.41 -2.33 23.43
C ASN A 282 32.05 -3.61 22.90
N VAL A 283 33.04 -3.45 22.02
CA VAL A 283 34.02 -4.50 21.75
C VAL A 283 34.98 -4.51 22.94
N SER A 284 34.65 -5.30 23.95
CA SER A 284 35.54 -5.57 25.09
C SER A 284 35.88 -7.04 25.11
N GLY A 285 37.05 -7.38 24.55
CA GLY A 285 37.94 -8.52 24.87
C GLY A 285 37.39 -9.97 24.94
N PRO A 286 38.22 -10.99 24.67
CA PRO A 286 37.83 -12.38 24.86
C PRO A 286 37.77 -12.68 26.37
N LEU A 287 36.57 -12.59 26.96
CA LEU A 287 36.37 -13.04 28.34
C LEU A 287 36.24 -14.56 28.33
N GLN A 288 37.19 -15.22 29.01
CA GLN A 288 37.24 -16.65 29.22
C GLN A 288 35.90 -17.16 29.78
N SER A 289 35.36 -18.20 29.13
CA SER A 289 34.17 -18.91 29.58
C SER A 289 34.49 -19.70 30.85
N ASN A 290 34.17 -19.14 32.01
CA ASN A 290 34.04 -19.91 33.23
C ASN A 290 32.74 -20.73 33.17
N GLY A 291 32.90 -22.03 32.92
CA GLY A 291 32.11 -23.13 33.48
C GLY A 291 30.62 -22.92 33.75
N ARG A 292 29.82 -22.52 32.76
CA ARG A 292 28.38 -22.82 32.78
C ARG A 292 28.17 -24.23 32.20
N PRO A 293 27.35 -25.08 32.84
CA PRO A 293 27.04 -26.39 32.26
C PRO A 293 26.42 -26.20 30.87
N PRO A 294 26.69 -27.11 29.91
CA PRO A 294 26.06 -27.06 28.60
C PRO A 294 24.54 -27.08 28.81
N VAL A 295 23.86 -26.06 28.27
CA VAL A 295 22.39 -26.05 28.22
C VAL A 295 21.96 -27.37 27.55
N PRO A 296 21.06 -28.16 28.15
CA PRO A 296 20.63 -29.42 27.54
C PRO A 296 20.18 -29.16 26.11
N LYS A 297 20.56 -30.04 25.17
CA LYS A 297 20.06 -29.99 23.81
C LYS A 297 18.55 -30.21 23.87
N ARG A 298 17.77 -29.12 23.76
CA ARG A 298 16.32 -29.15 23.76
C ARG A 298 15.82 -29.95 22.54
N THR A 299 14.82 -30.79 22.74
CA THR A 299 14.17 -31.53 21.64
C THR A 299 13.47 -30.55 20.68
N GLN A 300 13.14 -31.00 19.47
CA GLN A 300 12.38 -30.18 18.50
C GLN A 300 11.08 -29.63 19.13
N GLN A 301 10.35 -30.49 19.84
CA GLN A 301 9.08 -30.15 20.49
C GLN A 301 9.25 -29.12 21.62
N GLU A 302 10.33 -29.21 22.41
CA GLU A 302 10.65 -28.22 23.44
C GLU A 302 11.02 -26.85 22.83
N GLN A 303 11.72 -26.84 21.69
CA GLN A 303 12.07 -25.60 20.99
C GLN A 303 10.83 -24.93 20.43
N LEU A 304 9.93 -25.69 19.79
CA LEU A 304 8.64 -25.23 19.29
C LEU A 304 7.80 -24.58 20.39
N LEU A 305 7.56 -25.30 21.50
CA LEU A 305 6.73 -24.79 22.60
C LEU A 305 7.31 -23.51 23.21
N ASN A 306 8.63 -23.45 23.35
CA ASN A 306 9.31 -22.28 23.89
C ASN A 306 9.29 -21.10 22.92
N TRP A 307 9.45 -21.36 21.61
CA TRP A 307 9.29 -20.36 20.57
C TRP A 307 7.87 -19.79 20.56
N GLN A 308 6.83 -20.64 20.54
CA GLN A 308 5.43 -20.18 20.58
C GLN A 308 5.14 -19.30 21.80
N ARG A 309 5.63 -19.68 23.00
CA ARG A 309 5.48 -18.88 24.23
C ARG A 309 6.20 -17.54 24.13
N ASN A 310 7.47 -17.54 23.71
CA ASN A 310 8.27 -16.32 23.63
C ASN A 310 7.78 -15.41 22.50
N ARG A 311 7.27 -15.97 21.40
CA ARG A 311 6.74 -15.21 20.27
C ARG A 311 5.47 -14.45 20.63
N ARG A 312 4.54 -15.05 21.36
CA ARG A 312 3.37 -14.33 21.91
C ARG A 312 3.81 -13.10 22.71
N MET A 313 4.83 -13.23 23.58
CA MET A 313 5.36 -12.07 24.31
C MET A 313 6.05 -11.03 23.42
N LEU A 314 6.77 -11.48 22.38
CA LEU A 314 7.52 -10.60 21.47
C LEU A 314 6.63 -9.89 20.46
N ALA A 315 5.49 -10.45 20.07
CA ALA A 315 4.48 -9.78 19.24
C ALA A 315 3.99 -8.46 19.89
N TYR A 316 4.00 -8.39 21.22
CA TYR A 316 3.65 -7.18 21.99
C TYR A 316 4.84 -6.24 22.27
N SER A 317 6.07 -6.64 21.91
CA SER A 317 7.28 -5.85 22.12
C SER A 317 7.56 -4.94 20.92
N THR A 318 8.03 -3.72 21.19
CA THR A 318 8.45 -2.78 20.12
C THR A 318 9.73 -3.17 19.40
N VAL A 319 10.49 -4.11 19.95
CA VAL A 319 11.72 -4.66 19.38
C VAL A 319 11.40 -6.09 18.96
N GLY A 320 10.96 -6.26 17.71
CA GLY A 320 10.62 -7.57 17.15
C GLY A 320 11.82 -8.52 17.12
N THR A 321 11.57 -9.81 16.84
CA THR A 321 12.64 -10.82 16.83
C THR A 321 13.39 -10.83 15.49
N PRO A 322 14.73 -10.89 15.48
CA PRO A 322 15.54 -10.83 14.26
C PRO A 322 15.55 -12.14 13.44
N ASP A 323 14.65 -13.08 13.71
CA ASP A 323 14.71 -14.48 13.23
C ASP A 323 14.76 -14.61 11.70
N TYR A 324 14.16 -13.66 10.98
CA TYR A 324 14.03 -13.65 9.52
C TYR A 324 15.02 -12.71 8.82
N ILE A 325 15.86 -12.00 9.59
CA ILE A 325 16.75 -10.97 9.07
C ILE A 325 17.98 -11.62 8.43
N ALA A 326 18.33 -11.18 7.21
CA ALA A 326 19.52 -11.67 6.51
C ALA A 326 20.83 -11.21 7.17
N PRO A 327 21.90 -12.02 7.12
CA PRO A 327 23.17 -11.69 7.79
C PRO A 327 23.81 -10.40 7.26
N GLU A 328 23.68 -10.10 5.96
CA GLU A 328 24.19 -8.87 5.35
C GLU A 328 23.48 -7.60 5.86
N VAL A 329 22.20 -7.70 6.23
CA VAL A 329 21.42 -6.61 6.84
C VAL A 329 21.95 -6.35 8.26
N LEU A 330 22.20 -7.41 9.05
CA LEU A 330 22.80 -7.29 10.39
C LEU A 330 24.22 -6.73 10.35
N LEU A 331 25.01 -7.13 9.35
CA LEU A 331 26.41 -6.72 9.20
C LEU A 331 26.57 -5.33 8.54
N LYS A 332 25.49 -4.71 8.07
CA LYS A 332 25.48 -3.40 7.40
C LYS A 332 26.47 -3.30 6.22
N LYS A 333 26.66 -4.40 5.49
CA LYS A 333 27.63 -4.46 4.37
C LYS A 333 27.10 -3.90 3.04
N GLY A 334 25.97 -3.19 3.08
CA GLY A 334 25.11 -3.01 1.93
C GLY A 334 24.37 -4.31 1.61
N TYR A 335 23.12 -4.21 1.21
CA TYR A 335 22.25 -5.34 0.88
C TYR A 335 21.32 -4.91 -0.25
N GLY A 336 20.83 -5.83 -1.07
CA GLY A 336 19.86 -5.59 -2.12
C GLY A 336 18.58 -6.38 -1.91
N MET A 337 17.87 -6.64 -3.01
CA MET A 337 16.60 -7.39 -3.03
C MET A 337 16.75 -8.83 -2.56
N GLU A 338 17.96 -9.38 -2.61
CA GLU A 338 18.28 -10.73 -2.18
C GLU A 338 18.01 -11.01 -0.71
N CYS A 339 17.92 -9.98 0.16
CA CYS A 339 17.65 -10.18 1.58
C CYS A 339 16.24 -10.76 1.82
N ASP A 340 15.28 -10.43 0.96
CA ASP A 340 13.91 -10.95 1.07
C ASP A 340 13.86 -12.46 0.79
N TRP A 341 14.75 -12.97 -0.08
CA TRP A 341 14.89 -14.41 -0.35
C TRP A 341 15.49 -15.19 0.82
N TRP A 342 16.34 -14.56 1.63
CA TRP A 342 16.80 -15.15 2.89
C TRP A 342 15.64 -15.34 3.86
N SER A 343 14.82 -14.29 4.02
CA SER A 343 13.63 -14.34 4.87
C SER A 343 12.66 -15.43 4.43
N LEU A 344 12.45 -15.59 3.11
CA LEU A 344 11.67 -16.70 2.55
C LEU A 344 12.23 -18.08 2.97
N GLY A 345 13.55 -18.27 2.91
CA GLY A 345 14.19 -19.52 3.35
C GLY A 345 13.99 -19.80 4.85
N ALA A 346 14.03 -18.76 5.68
CA ALA A 346 13.78 -18.87 7.11
C ALA A 346 12.31 -19.22 7.42
N ILE A 347 11.36 -18.63 6.68
CA ILE A 347 9.93 -18.92 6.77
C ILE A 347 9.64 -20.34 6.30
N MET A 348 10.20 -20.77 5.17
CA MET A 348 10.05 -22.15 4.67
C MET A 348 10.57 -23.17 5.69
N TYR A 349 11.71 -22.90 6.33
CA TYR A 349 12.22 -23.74 7.40
C TYR A 349 11.21 -23.81 8.57
N GLU A 350 10.68 -22.67 9.01
CA GLU A 350 9.71 -22.61 10.11
C GLU A 350 8.41 -23.35 9.78
N MET A 351 7.88 -23.20 8.56
CA MET A 351 6.69 -23.93 8.11
C MET A 351 6.89 -25.44 8.26
N LEU A 352 8.07 -25.95 7.90
CA LEU A 352 8.33 -27.39 7.86
C LEU A 352 8.85 -27.96 9.19
N VAL A 353 9.53 -27.16 10.01
CA VAL A 353 10.20 -27.60 11.25
C VAL A 353 9.46 -27.14 12.51
N GLY A 354 8.68 -26.06 12.41
CA GLY A 354 7.84 -25.47 13.45
C GLY A 354 8.47 -24.29 14.20
N TYR A 355 9.75 -24.00 13.99
CA TYR A 355 10.41 -22.83 14.57
C TYR A 355 11.49 -22.28 13.62
N PRO A 356 11.86 -21.00 13.73
CA PRO A 356 12.89 -20.41 12.86
C PRO A 356 14.27 -21.05 13.02
N PRO A 357 15.08 -21.16 11.96
CA PRO A 357 16.32 -21.93 11.94
C PRO A 357 17.37 -21.43 12.95
N PHE A 358 17.34 -20.14 13.28
CA PHE A 358 18.33 -19.49 14.16
C PHE A 358 17.76 -19.06 15.50
N TYR A 359 16.57 -19.55 15.85
CA TYR A 359 15.87 -19.16 17.07
C TYR A 359 16.71 -19.36 18.34
N SER A 360 16.58 -18.41 19.27
CA SER A 360 17.16 -18.45 20.61
C SER A 360 16.29 -17.63 21.57
N ASP A 361 16.41 -17.92 22.87
CA ASP A 361 15.70 -17.18 23.94
C ASP A 361 16.04 -15.68 23.96
N GLU A 362 17.25 -15.32 23.55
CA GLU A 362 17.74 -13.95 23.56
C GLU A 362 17.99 -13.45 22.11
N PRO A 363 17.43 -12.28 21.73
CA PRO A 363 17.58 -11.74 20.36
C PRO A 363 19.03 -11.60 19.90
N MET A 364 19.95 -11.21 20.79
CA MET A 364 21.35 -11.06 20.44
C MET A 364 22.02 -12.42 20.15
N SER A 365 21.56 -13.47 20.81
CA SER A 365 22.00 -14.84 20.54
C SER A 365 21.47 -15.33 19.19
N THR A 366 20.22 -14.99 18.83
CA THR A 366 19.67 -15.20 17.48
C THR A 366 20.54 -14.50 16.42
N CYS A 367 20.86 -13.21 16.60
CA CYS A 367 21.76 -12.48 15.68
C CYS A 367 23.12 -13.16 15.50
N ARG A 368 23.73 -13.66 16.59
CA ARG A 368 25.01 -14.40 16.51
C ARG A 368 24.88 -15.70 15.73
N LYS A 369 23.77 -16.43 15.89
CA LYS A 369 23.49 -17.64 15.10
C LYS A 369 23.30 -17.32 13.62
N ILE A 370 22.58 -16.25 13.29
CA ILE A 370 22.38 -15.77 11.91
C ILE A 370 23.72 -15.42 11.25
N VAL A 371 24.56 -14.62 11.92
CA VAL A 371 25.89 -14.26 11.37
C VAL A 371 26.77 -15.49 11.16
N ASN A 372 26.63 -16.50 12.03
CA ASN A 372 27.35 -17.78 11.94
C ASN A 372 26.49 -18.90 11.37
N TRP A 373 25.60 -18.60 10.42
CA TRP A 373 24.60 -19.54 9.91
C TRP A 373 25.19 -20.86 9.42
N ARG A 374 26.40 -20.84 8.82
CA ARG A 374 27.07 -22.05 8.29
C ARG A 374 27.26 -23.16 9.32
N THR A 375 27.42 -22.80 10.59
CA THR A 375 27.62 -23.76 11.69
C THR A 375 26.35 -24.01 12.50
N HIS A 376 25.32 -23.20 12.30
CA HIS A 376 24.09 -23.19 13.10
C HIS A 376 22.84 -23.66 12.33
N LEU A 377 22.84 -23.59 11.00
CA LEU A 377 21.79 -24.17 10.18
C LEU A 377 21.88 -25.69 10.28
N LYS A 378 20.87 -26.29 10.92
CA LYS A 378 20.77 -27.73 11.15
C LYS A 378 19.33 -28.17 10.92
N PHE A 379 19.15 -29.32 10.31
CA PHE A 379 17.84 -29.90 10.08
C PHE A 379 17.60 -31.03 11.09
N PRO A 380 16.58 -30.92 11.96
CA PRO A 380 16.19 -31.99 12.88
C PRO A 380 15.81 -33.26 12.10
N GLU A 381 16.23 -34.42 12.57
CA GLU A 381 15.90 -35.70 11.93
C GLU A 381 14.40 -36.01 12.06
N GLU A 382 13.79 -35.53 13.14
CA GLU A 382 12.38 -35.69 13.47
C GLU A 382 11.44 -35.00 12.48
N ALA A 383 11.91 -33.94 11.81
CA ALA A 383 11.13 -33.17 10.82
C ALA A 383 10.92 -33.91 9.49
N LYS A 384 11.67 -35.00 9.22
CA LYS A 384 11.52 -35.86 8.02
C LYS A 384 11.45 -35.12 6.67
N LEU A 385 12.18 -34.02 6.53
CA LEU A 385 12.18 -33.20 5.31
C LEU A 385 12.80 -33.96 4.11
N SER A 386 12.21 -33.77 2.93
CA SER A 386 12.74 -34.21 1.64
C SER A 386 14.12 -33.63 1.34
N VAL A 387 14.85 -34.28 0.44
CA VAL A 387 16.18 -33.79 0.04
C VAL A 387 16.06 -32.49 -0.74
N GLU A 388 14.99 -32.35 -1.52
CA GLU A 388 14.65 -31.17 -2.31
C GLU A 388 14.29 -29.98 -1.40
N ALA A 389 13.55 -30.20 -0.31
CA ALA A 389 13.23 -29.15 0.66
C ALA A 389 14.49 -28.65 1.37
N LYS A 390 15.34 -29.57 1.84
CA LYS A 390 16.63 -29.21 2.48
C LYS A 390 17.54 -28.45 1.51
N ASP A 391 17.59 -28.87 0.25
CA ASP A 391 18.38 -28.22 -0.80
C ASP A 391 17.89 -26.79 -1.08
N LEU A 392 16.57 -26.58 -1.25
CA LEU A 392 16.01 -25.24 -1.45
C LEU A 392 16.31 -24.31 -0.27
N ILE A 393 16.04 -24.77 0.96
CA ILE A 393 16.34 -23.99 2.18
C ILE A 393 17.82 -23.63 2.24
N SER A 394 18.73 -24.58 1.95
CA SER A 394 20.17 -24.34 2.01
C SER A 394 20.64 -23.34 0.94
N LYS A 395 19.99 -23.31 -0.22
CA LYS A 395 20.29 -22.37 -1.31
C LYS A 395 19.66 -20.98 -1.12
N LEU A 396 18.65 -20.85 -0.26
CA LEU A 396 18.11 -19.56 0.17
C LEU A 396 18.88 -19.00 1.38
N LEU A 397 19.21 -19.87 2.34
CA LEU A 397 19.97 -19.55 3.55
C LEU A 397 21.48 -19.68 3.34
N CYS A 398 22.00 -18.97 2.34
CA CYS A 398 23.43 -18.91 2.06
C CYS A 398 23.95 -17.48 1.81
N ASN A 399 25.22 -17.37 1.40
CA ASN A 399 25.80 -16.08 1.04
C ASN A 399 25.06 -15.48 -0.17
N VAL A 400 24.98 -14.16 -0.21
CA VAL A 400 24.31 -13.37 -1.26
C VAL A 400 24.72 -13.80 -2.67
N GLU A 401 26.02 -14.02 -2.91
CA GLU A 401 26.56 -14.29 -4.25
C GLU A 401 26.12 -15.65 -4.82
N GLN A 402 25.70 -16.57 -3.97
CA GLN A 402 25.26 -17.92 -4.34
C GLN A 402 23.77 -18.16 -4.07
N ARG A 403 23.08 -17.16 -3.49
CA ARG A 403 21.69 -17.28 -3.09
C ARG A 403 20.79 -17.40 -4.32
N LEU A 404 19.87 -18.35 -4.28
CA LEU A 404 18.82 -18.40 -5.29
C LEU A 404 17.96 -17.14 -5.24
N GLY A 405 17.61 -16.61 -6.41
CA GLY A 405 16.83 -15.38 -6.52
C GLY A 405 17.68 -14.14 -6.74
N THR A 406 19.02 -14.22 -6.60
CA THR A 406 19.94 -13.11 -6.89
C THR A 406 19.86 -12.68 -8.36
N LYS A 407 19.61 -13.60 -9.30
CA LYS A 407 19.38 -13.26 -10.72
C LYS A 407 17.89 -13.11 -11.09
N GLY A 408 17.00 -13.15 -10.11
CA GLY A 408 15.56 -13.08 -10.29
C GLY A 408 14.82 -14.31 -9.79
N ALA A 409 13.52 -14.15 -9.55
CA ALA A 409 12.66 -15.17 -8.95
C ALA A 409 12.57 -16.46 -9.78
N ASP A 410 12.84 -16.42 -11.08
CA ASP A 410 12.78 -17.60 -11.95
C ASP A 410 13.78 -18.70 -11.55
N GLU A 411 14.93 -18.34 -10.95
CA GLU A 411 15.87 -19.32 -10.39
C GLU A 411 15.23 -20.14 -9.25
N ILE A 412 14.38 -19.50 -8.44
CA ILE A 412 13.66 -20.15 -7.35
C ILE A 412 12.53 -21.01 -7.93
N LYS A 413 11.77 -20.46 -8.89
CA LYS A 413 10.63 -21.17 -9.52
C LYS A 413 11.03 -22.45 -10.25
N ALA A 414 12.24 -22.47 -10.80
CA ALA A 414 12.81 -23.63 -11.51
C ALA A 414 13.37 -24.72 -10.57
N HIS A 415 13.37 -24.49 -9.25
CA HIS A 415 13.91 -25.47 -8.31
C HIS A 415 13.08 -26.76 -8.30
N PRO A 416 13.69 -27.96 -8.24
CA PRO A 416 12.96 -29.24 -8.25
C PRO A 416 11.90 -29.39 -7.17
N TRP A 417 12.06 -28.71 -6.03
CA TRP A 417 11.06 -28.71 -4.96
C TRP A 417 9.70 -28.13 -5.39
N PHE A 418 9.66 -27.29 -6.43
CA PHE A 418 8.42 -26.76 -7.02
C PHE A 418 7.93 -27.58 -8.22
N GLU A 419 8.41 -28.81 -8.41
CA GLU A 419 7.91 -29.68 -9.47
C GLU A 419 6.38 -29.85 -9.36
N GLY A 420 5.69 -29.65 -10.49
CA GLY A 420 4.23 -29.71 -10.59
C GLY A 420 3.49 -28.41 -10.24
N VAL A 421 4.16 -27.36 -9.76
CA VAL A 421 3.52 -26.08 -9.43
C VAL A 421 3.14 -25.30 -10.69
N GLN A 422 1.87 -24.89 -10.77
CA GLN A 422 1.33 -24.07 -11.86
C GLN A 422 1.36 -22.59 -11.48
N TRP A 423 2.51 -21.93 -11.65
CA TRP A 423 2.74 -20.54 -11.23
C TRP A 423 1.68 -19.54 -11.70
N ASP A 424 1.26 -19.59 -12.96
CA ASP A 424 0.28 -18.64 -13.53
C ASP A 424 -1.14 -18.81 -12.98
N ARG A 425 -1.43 -19.98 -12.38
CA ARG A 425 -2.75 -20.34 -11.87
C ARG A 425 -2.79 -20.50 -10.36
N LEU A 426 -1.69 -20.21 -9.65
CA LEU A 426 -1.58 -20.48 -8.22
C LEU A 426 -2.70 -19.80 -7.40
N TYR A 427 -3.00 -18.54 -7.72
CA TYR A 427 -4.11 -17.76 -7.14
C TYR A 427 -5.52 -18.11 -7.67
N GLN A 428 -5.62 -19.08 -8.59
CA GLN A 428 -6.89 -19.59 -9.13
C GLN A 428 -7.18 -21.02 -8.65
N MET A 429 -6.16 -21.68 -8.07
CA MET A 429 -6.29 -23.00 -7.47
C MET A 429 -6.93 -22.88 -6.08
N GLU A 430 -7.49 -23.97 -5.58
CA GLU A 430 -7.92 -24.03 -4.19
C GLU A 430 -6.71 -23.92 -3.25
N ALA A 431 -6.82 -23.08 -2.22
CA ALA A 431 -5.73 -22.87 -1.29
C ALA A 431 -5.48 -24.12 -0.42
N ALA A 432 -4.22 -24.30 -0.01
CA ALA A 432 -3.82 -25.43 0.82
C ALA A 432 -4.53 -25.48 2.19
N PHE A 433 -4.90 -24.31 2.74
CA PHE A 433 -5.70 -24.19 3.95
C PHE A 433 -6.74 -23.09 3.77
N ILE A 434 -8.01 -23.44 3.97
CA ILE A 434 -9.13 -22.50 3.95
C ILE A 434 -9.45 -22.11 5.40
N PRO A 435 -9.31 -20.82 5.78
CA PRO A 435 -9.64 -20.38 7.12
C PRO A 435 -11.14 -20.46 7.38
N GLU A 436 -11.51 -20.83 8.60
CA GLU A 436 -12.89 -20.73 9.05
C GLU A 436 -13.23 -19.24 9.23
N VAL A 437 -14.28 -18.79 8.54
CA VAL A 437 -14.76 -17.40 8.58
C VAL A 437 -16.29 -17.43 8.57
N ASN A 438 -16.89 -17.07 9.70
CA ASN A 438 -18.33 -17.16 9.93
C ASN A 438 -19.12 -15.99 9.34
N ASP A 439 -18.54 -14.78 9.38
CA ASP A 439 -19.16 -13.55 8.91
C ASP A 439 -18.13 -12.51 8.44
N GLU A 440 -18.60 -11.38 7.90
CA GLU A 440 -17.76 -10.32 7.32
C GLU A 440 -16.92 -9.54 8.35
N LEU A 441 -17.26 -9.63 9.63
CA LEU A 441 -16.55 -8.99 10.75
C LEU A 441 -15.80 -10.03 11.61
N ASP A 442 -15.73 -11.28 11.17
CA ASP A 442 -15.21 -12.38 11.98
C ASP A 442 -13.71 -12.21 12.26
N THR A 443 -13.38 -12.00 13.52
CA THR A 443 -12.00 -11.80 14.00
C THR A 443 -11.38 -13.06 14.62
N GLN A 444 -11.99 -14.24 14.47
CA GLN A 444 -11.49 -15.46 15.12
C GLN A 444 -10.06 -15.84 14.71
N ASN A 445 -9.62 -15.43 13.51
CA ASN A 445 -8.28 -15.70 12.99
C ASN A 445 -7.24 -14.65 13.42
N PHE A 446 -7.63 -13.68 14.25
CA PHE A 446 -6.74 -12.67 14.80
C PHE A 446 -6.51 -12.89 16.30
N GLU A 447 -5.39 -12.39 16.79
CA GLU A 447 -5.14 -12.31 18.22
C GLU A 447 -6.12 -11.31 18.87
N LYS A 448 -6.69 -11.68 20.02
CA LYS A 448 -7.64 -10.82 20.73
C LYS A 448 -6.87 -9.81 21.57
N PHE A 449 -7.07 -8.54 21.29
CA PHE A 449 -6.48 -7.44 22.06
C PHE A 449 -7.41 -7.05 23.21
N GLU A 450 -6.87 -6.93 24.43
CA GLU A 450 -7.61 -6.35 25.54
C GLU A 450 -7.88 -4.86 25.25
N GLU A 451 -9.14 -4.53 24.98
CA GLU A 451 -9.57 -3.15 24.85
C GLU A 451 -9.51 -2.50 26.24
N THR A 452 -8.49 -1.69 26.47
CA THR A 452 -8.50 -0.83 27.66
C THR A 452 -9.62 0.19 27.44
N ASP A 453 -10.69 0.13 28.24
CA ASP A 453 -11.95 0.90 28.15
C ASP A 453 -11.87 2.44 28.07
N ASN A 454 -10.69 3.02 27.83
CA ASN A 454 -10.42 4.45 27.98
C ASN A 454 -10.10 5.23 26.69
N GLN A 455 -10.60 4.81 25.50
CA GLN A 455 -10.47 5.64 24.29
C GLN A 455 -11.70 5.67 23.35
N ILE A 456 -12.92 5.62 23.87
CA ILE A 456 -14.04 6.26 23.16
C ILE A 456 -13.95 7.77 23.42
N GLN A 457 -12.96 8.43 22.82
CA GLN A 457 -13.04 9.89 22.69
C GLN A 457 -14.11 10.17 21.65
N THR A 458 -15.26 10.63 22.14
CA THR A 458 -16.27 11.28 21.32
C THR A 458 -15.60 12.42 20.57
N SER A 459 -15.56 12.32 19.24
CA SER A 459 -15.08 13.38 18.35
C SER A 459 -15.76 14.68 18.74
N ALA A 460 -14.97 15.65 19.25
CA ALA A 460 -15.47 16.99 19.52
C ALA A 460 -16.12 17.55 18.24
N LYS A 461 -17.40 17.90 18.33
CA LYS A 461 -18.19 18.50 17.24
C LYS A 461 -17.48 19.74 16.71
N SER A 462 -16.70 19.59 15.64
CA SER A 462 -16.14 20.71 14.88
C SER A 462 -16.92 20.87 13.58
N GLY A 463 -17.62 22.00 13.44
CA GLY A 463 -18.53 22.29 12.33
C GLY A 463 -17.88 22.30 10.92
N PRO A 464 -18.72 22.36 9.87
CA PRO A 464 -18.42 21.73 8.57
C PRO A 464 -17.44 22.46 7.65
N TRP A 465 -16.73 23.50 8.10
CA TRP A 465 -15.99 24.40 7.19
C TRP A 465 -14.56 24.80 7.60
N ARG A 466 -13.99 24.25 8.69
CA ARG A 466 -12.68 24.74 9.19
C ARG A 466 -11.53 23.76 9.34
N LYS A 467 -11.68 22.49 8.97
CA LYS A 467 -10.56 21.54 8.95
C LYS A 467 -10.26 21.25 7.49
N MET A 468 -9.06 21.59 6.99
CA MET A 468 -8.39 20.95 5.83
C MET A 468 -7.32 21.79 5.10
N LEU A 469 -6.95 22.98 5.60
CA LEU A 469 -5.79 23.73 5.07
C LEU A 469 -4.62 23.85 6.07
N SER A 470 -4.65 23.08 7.16
CA SER A 470 -3.62 23.13 8.20
C SER A 470 -3.02 21.74 8.41
N SER A 471 -2.35 21.18 7.40
CA SER A 471 -1.17 20.40 7.78
C SER A 471 -0.17 21.44 8.27
N LYS A 472 -0.19 21.75 9.58
CA LYS A 472 0.91 22.52 10.22
C LYS A 472 2.25 21.85 9.95
N ASP A 473 2.22 20.54 9.70
CA ASP A 473 3.37 19.70 9.42
C ASP A 473 3.61 19.57 7.91
N ILE A 474 4.66 20.23 7.45
CA ILE A 474 5.16 20.17 6.07
C ILE A 474 5.54 18.72 5.68
N ASN A 475 5.85 17.89 6.67
CA ASN A 475 6.34 16.51 6.51
C ASN A 475 5.32 15.54 5.90
N PHE A 476 4.01 15.82 6.02
CA PHE A 476 2.93 14.94 5.56
C PHE A 476 2.09 15.57 4.43
N VAL A 477 2.61 16.61 3.77
CA VAL A 477 1.97 17.19 2.59
C VAL A 477 1.87 16.15 1.48
N GLY A 478 0.68 16.06 0.88
CA GLY A 478 0.42 15.10 -0.20
C GLY A 478 0.14 13.68 0.27
N TYR A 479 0.02 13.40 1.58
CA TYR A 479 -0.27 12.06 2.11
C TYR A 479 -1.61 11.49 1.61
N THR A 480 -2.61 12.33 1.41
CA THR A 480 -3.98 11.94 1.02
C THR A 480 -4.02 11.32 -0.38
N TYR A 481 -4.54 10.11 -0.48
CA TYR A 481 -4.73 9.34 -1.71
C TYR A 481 -6.14 8.75 -1.74
N LYS A 482 -6.75 8.63 -2.92
CA LYS A 482 -8.04 7.94 -3.11
C LYS A 482 -7.99 7.16 -4.42
N ASN A 483 -8.15 5.84 -4.34
CA ASN A 483 -8.24 4.99 -5.51
C ASN A 483 -9.66 5.07 -6.09
N PHE A 484 -9.86 6.00 -7.04
CA PHE A 484 -11.18 6.23 -7.64
C PHE A 484 -11.70 5.07 -8.50
N GLU A 485 -10.84 4.15 -8.94
CA GLU A 485 -11.24 3.00 -9.75
C GLU A 485 -11.81 1.87 -8.88
N ILE A 486 -11.24 1.66 -7.68
CA ILE A 486 -11.70 0.62 -6.74
C ILE A 486 -12.87 1.13 -5.87
N VAL A 487 -12.80 2.37 -5.36
CA VAL A 487 -13.82 2.93 -4.45
C VAL A 487 -15.16 3.18 -5.14
N ASN A 488 -15.17 3.29 -6.48
CA ASN A 488 -16.40 3.48 -7.26
C ASN A 488 -16.81 2.22 -8.04
N ASP A 489 -16.60 1.00 -7.52
CA ASP A 489 -17.13 -0.25 -8.12
C ASP A 489 -18.67 -0.34 -8.12
N HIS A 490 -19.35 0.80 -7.92
CA HIS A 490 -20.65 1.03 -8.50
C HIS A 490 -20.47 1.06 -10.02
N GLN A 491 -20.59 -0.12 -10.64
CA GLN A 491 -20.77 -0.24 -12.08
C GLN A 491 -21.84 0.77 -12.51
N VAL A 492 -21.39 1.88 -13.08
CA VAL A 492 -22.19 2.62 -14.03
C VAL A 492 -21.97 1.87 -15.33
N PRO A 493 -22.97 1.12 -15.84
CA PRO A 493 -22.83 0.36 -17.07
C PRO A 493 -22.34 1.32 -18.18
N GLY A 494 -21.22 1.00 -18.82
CA GLY A 494 -20.72 1.68 -20.02
C GLY A 494 -19.41 2.45 -19.94
N ILE A 495 -18.80 2.70 -18.76
CA ILE A 495 -17.50 3.42 -18.69
C ILE A 495 -16.29 2.49 -18.49
N ALA A 496 -16.45 1.36 -17.78
CA ALA A 496 -15.37 0.40 -17.56
C ALA A 496 -14.88 -0.29 -18.87
N GLU A 497 -15.76 -0.46 -19.85
CA GLU A 497 -15.43 -1.04 -21.17
C GLU A 497 -14.59 -0.11 -22.06
N LEU A 498 -14.54 1.19 -21.77
CA LEU A 498 -13.73 2.15 -22.52
C LEU A 498 -12.24 2.13 -22.13
N LYS A 499 -11.90 1.66 -20.91
CA LYS A 499 -10.51 1.62 -20.41
C LYS A 499 -9.79 0.29 -20.67
N LYS A 500 -10.49 -0.83 -20.82
CA LYS A 500 -9.87 -2.17 -21.00
C LYS A 500 -9.27 -2.44 -22.39
N LYS A 501 -9.33 -1.51 -23.35
CA LYS A 501 -8.68 -1.65 -24.68
C LYS A 501 -7.63 -0.57 -24.93
N SER A 502 -6.60 -0.52 -24.09
CA SER A 502 -5.36 0.20 -24.41
C SER A 502 -4.13 -0.62 -24.02
N THR A 503 -4.05 -1.87 -24.51
CA THR A 503 -2.78 -2.55 -24.68
C THR A 503 -2.56 -2.77 -26.18
N LYS A 504 -1.37 -2.38 -26.63
CA LYS A 504 -0.96 -2.26 -28.04
C LYS A 504 -1.33 -3.52 -28.84
N SER A 505 -2.19 -3.37 -29.83
CA SER A 505 -2.33 -4.33 -30.93
C SER A 505 -1.92 -3.65 -32.24
N LYS A 506 -1.06 -4.35 -32.99
CA LYS A 506 -0.53 -3.95 -34.29
C LYS A 506 -1.67 -3.64 -35.26
N ARG A 507 -1.51 -2.59 -36.07
CA ARG A 507 -2.41 -2.21 -37.18
C ARG A 507 -2.75 -3.44 -38.03
N PRO A 508 -4.03 -3.79 -38.24
CA PRO A 508 -4.45 -4.51 -39.42
C PRO A 508 -4.70 -3.51 -40.55
N THR A 509 -4.16 -3.81 -41.73
CA THR A 509 -4.29 -3.02 -42.95
C THR A 509 -5.71 -3.12 -43.51
N ILE A 510 -6.15 -2.04 -44.18
CA ILE A 510 -7.45 -1.88 -44.84
C ILE A 510 -7.53 -2.82 -46.06
N LYS A 511 -7.79 -4.10 -45.83
CA LYS A 511 -8.12 -5.05 -46.91
C LYS A 511 -9.01 -6.23 -46.52
N ALA A 512 -9.65 -6.18 -45.35
CA ALA A 512 -10.49 -7.28 -44.85
C ALA A 512 -11.95 -6.88 -44.54
N LEU A 513 -12.42 -5.74 -45.04
CA LEU A 513 -13.80 -5.28 -44.76
C LEU A 513 -14.76 -5.29 -45.95
N PHE A 514 -14.32 -5.35 -47.22
CA PHE A 514 -15.25 -5.43 -48.35
C PHE A 514 -14.61 -6.06 -49.61
N GLU A 515 -14.95 -7.33 -49.86
CA GLU A 515 -14.96 -8.12 -51.13
C GLU A 515 -15.10 -9.60 -50.69
N GLY A 516 -16.11 -10.42 -50.96
CA GLY A 516 -17.38 -10.34 -51.68
C GLY A 516 -17.87 -11.80 -51.84
N GLU A 517 -19.10 -12.09 -51.39
CA GLU A 517 -20.04 -13.17 -51.78
C GLU A 517 -19.62 -14.66 -51.80
N ALA A 518 -20.32 -15.51 -51.03
CA ALA A 518 -21.28 -16.50 -51.55
C ALA A 518 -21.93 -17.39 -50.45
N ASP A 519 -23.26 -17.50 -50.54
CA ASP A 519 -24.18 -18.59 -50.14
C ASP A 519 -24.63 -18.90 -48.68
N ASN A 520 -25.93 -18.59 -48.47
CA ASN A 520 -27.04 -19.33 -47.83
C ASN A 520 -26.92 -19.88 -46.38
N SER A 521 -27.63 -19.25 -45.43
CA SER A 521 -28.94 -19.70 -44.90
C SER A 521 -29.41 -18.95 -43.63
N ASN A 522 -30.73 -18.82 -43.49
CA ASN A 522 -31.49 -17.97 -42.57
C ASN A 522 -31.27 -18.18 -41.06
N GLN A 523 -31.04 -17.10 -40.29
CA GLN A 523 -31.68 -16.76 -38.99
C GLN A 523 -31.42 -15.28 -38.62
N PRO A 524 -32.38 -14.51 -38.06
CA PRO A 524 -32.11 -13.13 -37.63
C PRO A 524 -31.53 -13.13 -36.21
N VAL A 525 -30.23 -12.85 -36.08
CA VAL A 525 -29.61 -12.55 -34.78
C VAL A 525 -29.71 -11.05 -34.53
N GLN A 526 -30.63 -10.68 -33.64
CA GLN A 526 -30.82 -9.33 -33.14
C GLN A 526 -29.60 -8.89 -32.32
N GLY A 527 -28.77 -8.00 -32.88
CA GLY A 527 -27.59 -7.46 -32.22
C GLY A 527 -27.94 -6.51 -31.07
N SER A 528 -27.65 -6.93 -29.84
CA SER A 528 -26.93 -6.27 -28.72
C SER A 528 -27.06 -4.75 -28.41
N PHE A 529 -27.88 -3.94 -29.09
CA PHE A 529 -27.99 -2.51 -28.79
C PHE A 529 -29.15 -2.17 -27.82
N LEU A 530 -30.18 -3.01 -27.76
CA LEU A 530 -31.39 -2.74 -26.98
C LEU A 530 -31.24 -2.98 -25.46
N ASN A 531 -30.16 -3.60 -25.01
CA ASN A 531 -29.90 -3.83 -23.58
C ASN A 531 -29.23 -2.63 -22.86
N LEU A 532 -28.98 -1.53 -23.57
CA LEU A 532 -28.36 -0.30 -23.03
C LEU A 532 -29.36 0.85 -22.81
N LEU A 533 -30.66 0.61 -23.01
CA LEU A 533 -31.70 1.60 -22.73
C LEU A 533 -32.26 1.42 -21.30
N PRO A 534 -32.57 2.51 -20.57
CA PRO A 534 -33.30 2.39 -19.31
C PRO A 534 -34.71 1.82 -19.55
N PRO A 535 -35.31 1.06 -18.61
CA PRO A 535 -36.69 0.62 -18.75
C PRO A 535 -37.60 1.85 -18.82
N LYS A 536 -38.51 1.86 -19.81
CA LYS A 536 -39.48 2.94 -20.01
C LYS A 536 -40.26 3.16 -18.71
N LEU A 537 -40.24 4.40 -18.21
CA LEU A 537 -41.20 4.87 -17.21
C LEU A 537 -42.60 4.80 -17.83
N GLU A 538 -43.39 3.79 -17.46
CA GLU A 538 -44.82 3.78 -17.71
C GLU A 538 -45.48 4.85 -16.84
N VAL A 539 -45.95 5.91 -17.48
CA VAL A 539 -46.90 6.86 -16.89
C VAL A 539 -48.29 6.25 -17.07
N SER A 540 -48.79 5.53 -16.07
CA SER A 540 -50.21 5.15 -16.02
C SER A 540 -51.02 6.27 -15.36
N LYS A 541 -51.69 7.09 -16.18
CA LYS A 541 -52.85 7.89 -15.77
C LYS A 541 -54.12 7.07 -15.96
N MET A 542 -54.75 6.66 -14.87
CA MET A 542 -56.21 6.48 -14.75
C MET A 542 -56.58 7.02 -13.36
N LYS A 543 -57.12 8.24 -13.28
CA LYS A 543 -58.55 8.61 -13.27
C LYS A 543 -59.32 8.08 -12.06
N ASP A 544 -59.70 9.04 -11.20
CA ASP A 544 -60.99 9.17 -10.52
C ASP A 544 -61.78 7.89 -10.25
N ASP A 545 -61.70 7.38 -9.01
CA ASP A 545 -62.84 6.85 -8.25
C ASP A 545 -62.38 6.38 -6.86
N GLU A 546 -62.13 7.32 -5.92
CA GLU A 546 -62.22 7.01 -4.48
C GLU A 546 -62.38 8.28 -3.64
N LEU A 547 -63.41 9.04 -3.95
CA LEU A 547 -63.97 10.05 -3.04
C LEU A 547 -65.46 9.70 -2.80
N ARG A 548 -65.70 8.48 -2.33
CA ARG A 548 -66.98 8.00 -1.78
C ARG A 548 -66.75 6.66 -1.06
N ARG A 549 -66.45 6.73 0.24
CA ARG A 549 -66.85 5.80 1.33
C ARG A 549 -65.87 5.88 2.50
N GLN A 550 -66.02 6.93 3.32
CA GLN A 550 -65.90 6.85 4.77
C GLN A 550 -66.98 7.78 5.36
N TYR A 551 -68.21 7.28 5.29
CA TYR A 551 -69.15 7.26 6.41
C TYR A 551 -69.39 5.78 6.72
#